data_AF-A0A7X6UWC0-F1
#
_entry.id   AF-A0A7X6UWC0-F1
#
_cell.length_a   1.000
_cell.length_b   1.000
_cell.length_c   1.000
_cell.angle_alpha   90.00
_cell.angle_beta   90.00
_cell.angle_gamma   90.00
#
_symmetry.space_group_name_H-M   'P 1'
#
loop_
_entity.id
_entity.type
_entity.pdbx_description
1 polymer ?
#
loop_
_entity_poly.entity_id
_entity_poly.type
_entity_poly.pdbx_seq_one_letter_code
_entity_poly.pdbx_strand_id
1 'polypeptide(L)'
;MKSKLLILSLALISFFSCAGNKADAQLQAAECDIMFEYHYVENDSISIMVGNTIRFHTGKTESQDFYPLLLSERNVTNLDIPISSEVFKNIDEFIVYLKAKFPFHGTIGVLIGENTSTDTKFNKDEAISRVKEIAKSLGANQIFIFADKNAEIISMTVESL
;
A
#
# COMPACT_ATOMS: atom_id res chain seq x y z
N MET A 1 29.74 -38.84 22.23
CA MET A 1 28.41 -38.20 22.36
C MET A 1 28.38 -36.69 22.05
N LYS A 2 29.42 -36.09 21.45
CA LYS A 2 29.49 -34.63 21.22
C LYS A 2 28.86 -34.13 19.90
N SER A 3 28.53 -35.04 18.98
CA SER A 3 28.03 -34.69 17.63
C SER A 3 26.49 -34.51 17.56
N LYS A 4 25.73 -35.08 18.51
CA LYS A 4 24.26 -35.03 18.47
C LYS A 4 23.66 -33.70 18.98
N LEU A 5 24.42 -32.91 19.73
CA LEU A 5 23.95 -31.63 20.29
C LEU A 5 24.02 -30.49 19.25
N LEU A 6 24.94 -30.59 18.29
CA LEU A 6 25.17 -29.55 17.27
C LEU A 6 24.08 -29.54 16.17
N ILE A 7 23.45 -30.70 15.94
CA ILE A 7 22.37 -30.85 14.95
C ILE A 7 21.04 -30.32 15.50
N LEU A 8 20.83 -30.39 16.82
CA LEU A 8 19.61 -29.88 17.46
C LEU A 8 19.58 -28.34 17.52
N SER A 9 20.74 -27.69 17.60
CA SER A 9 20.85 -26.22 17.61
C SER A 9 20.61 -25.58 16.23
N LEU A 10 20.81 -26.29 15.12
CA LEU A 10 20.54 -25.76 13.78
C LEU A 10 19.04 -25.84 13.40
N ALA A 11 18.29 -26.78 13.99
CA ALA A 11 16.86 -26.97 13.72
C ALA A 11 15.95 -25.96 14.45
N LEU A 12 16.46 -25.25 15.46
CA LEU A 12 15.71 -24.24 16.22
C LEU A 12 15.71 -22.85 15.55
N ILE A 13 16.61 -22.59 14.59
CA ILE A 13 16.66 -21.30 13.87
C ILE A 13 15.60 -21.24 12.75
N SER A 14 15.11 -22.40 12.30
CA SER A 14 14.03 -22.51 11.31
C SER A 14 12.63 -22.20 11.84
N PHE A 15 12.46 -21.90 13.14
CA PHE A 15 11.18 -21.49 13.74
C PHE A 15 11.01 -19.99 13.93
N PHE A 16 11.99 -19.16 13.52
CA PHE A 16 11.72 -17.75 13.20
C PHE A 16 11.14 -17.65 11.78
N SER A 17 10.04 -18.35 11.52
CA SER A 17 9.16 -17.93 10.45
C SER A 17 8.53 -16.61 10.91
N CYS A 18 9.08 -15.50 10.42
CA CYS A 18 8.60 -14.14 10.61
C CYS A 18 7.18 -14.00 10.05
N ALA A 19 6.17 -14.49 10.78
CA ALA A 19 4.86 -13.89 10.72
C ALA A 19 5.01 -12.55 11.42
N GLY A 20 5.20 -11.47 10.65
CA GLY A 20 5.40 -10.12 11.18
C GLY A 20 4.35 -9.85 12.25
N ASN A 21 4.80 -9.56 13.48
CA ASN A 21 3.91 -9.26 14.57
C ASN A 21 3.05 -8.04 14.19
N LYS A 22 1.80 -7.97 14.64
CA LYS A 22 0.91 -6.82 14.42
C LYS A 22 1.60 -5.48 14.72
N ALA A 23 2.40 -5.44 15.80
CA ALA A 23 3.20 -4.27 16.16
C ALA A 23 4.23 -3.91 15.08
N ASP A 24 4.96 -4.90 14.55
CA ASP A 24 5.96 -4.68 13.50
C ASP A 24 5.30 -4.21 12.21
N ALA A 25 4.14 -4.78 11.85
CA ALA A 25 3.40 -4.37 10.66
C ALA A 25 2.91 -2.91 10.76
N GLN A 26 2.50 -2.47 11.95
CA GLN A 26 2.11 -1.07 12.19
C GLN A 26 3.30 -0.11 12.11
N LEU A 27 4.45 -0.50 12.67
CA LEU A 27 5.68 0.30 12.58
C LEU A 27 6.15 0.41 11.12
N GLN A 28 6.19 -0.69 10.38
CA GLN A 28 6.59 -0.66 8.97
C GLN A 28 5.62 0.15 8.10
N ALA A 29 4.33 0.13 8.40
CA ALA A 29 3.37 0.96 7.69
C ALA A 29 3.62 2.46 7.92
N ALA A 30 4.04 2.86 9.14
CA ALA A 30 4.39 4.24 9.45
C ALA A 30 5.72 4.70 8.84
N GLU A 31 6.62 3.77 8.51
CA GLU A 31 7.93 4.04 7.89
C GLU A 31 7.91 4.00 6.35
N CYS A 32 6.75 3.73 5.73
CA CYS A 32 6.61 3.79 4.28
C CYS A 32 6.70 5.24 3.79
N ASP A 33 7.53 5.52 2.79
CA ASP A 33 7.62 6.84 2.16
C ASP A 33 6.27 7.26 1.55
N ILE A 34 5.60 6.30 0.91
CA ILE A 34 4.28 6.45 0.31
C ILE A 34 3.44 5.22 0.65
N MET A 35 2.20 5.44 1.09
CA MET A 35 1.23 4.39 1.37
C MET A 35 0.07 4.46 0.37
N PHE A 36 -0.22 3.35 -0.29
CA PHE A 36 -1.39 3.21 -1.16
C PHE A 36 -2.46 2.37 -0.47
N GLU A 37 -3.59 2.96 -0.12
CA GLU A 37 -4.69 2.27 0.54
C GLU A 37 -5.83 2.01 -0.43
N TYR A 38 -6.37 0.79 -0.41
CA TYR A 38 -7.60 0.44 -1.14
C TYR A 38 -8.73 0.23 -0.15
N HIS A 39 -9.81 0.99 -0.32
CA HIS A 39 -11.02 0.87 0.51
C HIS A 39 -12.26 0.90 -0.39
N TYR A 40 -13.28 0.14 -0.02
CA TYR A 40 -14.59 0.26 -0.67
C TYR A 40 -15.40 1.39 -0.02
N VAL A 41 -15.83 2.35 -0.84
CA VAL A 41 -16.81 3.36 -0.45
C VAL A 41 -17.85 3.42 -1.56
N GLU A 42 -19.09 3.17 -1.19
CA GLU A 42 -20.21 3.17 -2.13
C GLU A 42 -20.40 4.57 -2.71
N ASN A 43 -20.50 4.67 -4.04
CA ASN A 43 -20.76 5.91 -4.79
C ASN A 43 -19.66 7.00 -4.71
N ASP A 44 -18.46 6.69 -4.22
CA ASP A 44 -17.30 7.58 -4.35
C ASP A 44 -16.35 7.09 -5.44
N SER A 45 -15.78 8.04 -6.17
CA SER A 45 -14.87 7.78 -7.29
C SER A 45 -13.64 8.68 -7.30
N ILE A 46 -13.49 9.54 -6.30
CA ILE A 46 -12.36 10.45 -6.18
C ILE A 46 -11.36 9.83 -5.21
N SER A 47 -10.12 9.65 -5.66
CA SER A 47 -9.05 9.21 -4.76
C SER A 47 -8.61 10.37 -3.88
N ILE A 48 -8.21 10.08 -2.64
CA ILE A 48 -7.87 11.10 -1.65
C ILE A 48 -6.42 10.95 -1.24
N MET A 49 -5.68 12.05 -1.18
CA MET A 49 -4.33 12.10 -0.61
C MET A 49 -4.35 12.82 0.72
N VAL A 50 -3.88 12.15 1.78
CA VAL A 50 -3.78 12.68 3.14
C VAL A 50 -2.35 12.47 3.63
N GLY A 51 -1.55 13.54 3.72
CA GLY A 51 -0.11 13.40 3.98
C GLY A 51 0.58 12.64 2.84
N ASN A 52 1.24 11.52 3.16
CA ASN A 52 1.86 10.61 2.20
C ASN A 52 1.02 9.36 1.89
N THR A 53 -0.22 9.33 2.37
CA THR A 53 -1.16 8.23 2.12
C THR A 53 -2.10 8.61 0.97
N ILE A 54 -2.17 7.74 -0.02
CA ILE A 54 -3.05 7.85 -1.18
C ILE A 54 -4.11 6.75 -1.07
N ARG A 55 -5.36 7.15 -0.88
CA ARG A 55 -6.50 6.25 -0.76
C ARG A 55 -7.25 6.16 -2.07
N PHE A 56 -7.31 4.96 -2.63
CA PHE A 56 -8.10 4.60 -3.78
C PHE A 56 -9.43 4.01 -3.34
N HIS A 57 -10.51 4.49 -3.97
CA HIS A 57 -11.86 3.98 -3.79
C HIS A 57 -12.14 2.94 -4.86
N THR A 58 -12.55 1.73 -4.46
CA THR A 58 -12.71 0.60 -5.41
C THR A 58 -13.99 0.69 -6.26
N GLY A 59 -14.95 1.55 -5.85
CA GLY A 59 -16.28 1.71 -6.45
C GLY A 59 -16.33 2.12 -7.94
N LYS A 60 -15.18 2.49 -8.52
CA LYS A 60 -14.98 2.51 -9.98
C LYS A 60 -13.90 1.51 -10.38
N THR A 61 -14.32 0.27 -10.64
CA THR A 61 -13.51 -0.71 -11.39
C THR A 61 -14.31 -1.27 -12.58
N GLU A 62 -15.11 -0.42 -13.24
CA GLU A 62 -15.65 -0.76 -14.58
C GLU A 62 -14.68 -0.42 -15.71
N SER A 63 -13.72 0.50 -15.49
CA SER A 63 -12.58 0.67 -16.40
C SER A 63 -11.39 -0.14 -15.89
N GLN A 64 -10.88 -1.03 -16.72
CA GLN A 64 -9.59 -1.68 -16.52
C GLN A 64 -8.42 -0.67 -16.52
N ASP A 65 -8.71 0.60 -16.87
CA ASP A 65 -7.79 1.71 -16.76
C ASP A 65 -7.95 2.44 -15.42
N PHE A 66 -6.84 2.49 -14.69
CA PHE A 66 -6.61 3.31 -13.49
C PHE A 66 -6.69 4.82 -13.78
N TYR A 67 -6.63 5.17 -15.06
CA TYR A 67 -6.60 6.53 -15.57
C TYR A 67 -7.86 6.83 -16.39
N PRO A 68 -8.39 8.06 -16.37
CA PRO A 68 -7.85 9.22 -15.66
C PRO A 68 -8.02 9.10 -14.13
N LEU A 69 -6.93 9.35 -13.40
CA LEU A 69 -6.91 9.31 -11.94
C LEU A 69 -7.25 10.71 -11.41
N LEU A 70 -8.37 10.81 -10.70
CA LEU A 70 -8.77 12.00 -9.95
C LEU A 70 -8.23 11.90 -8.53
N LEU A 71 -7.32 12.79 -8.15
CA LEU A 71 -6.72 12.83 -6.81
C LEU A 71 -7.01 14.16 -6.13
N SER A 72 -7.73 14.14 -5.01
CA SER A 72 -7.97 15.30 -4.16
C SER A 72 -7.01 15.26 -2.97
N GLU A 73 -6.18 16.30 -2.81
CA GLU A 73 -5.41 16.48 -1.59
C GLU A 73 -6.35 16.93 -0.44
N ARG A 74 -6.07 16.50 0.79
CA ARG A 74 -6.82 16.91 1.98
C ARG A 74 -5.84 17.28 3.09
N ASN A 75 -6.19 18.34 3.82
CA ASN A 75 -5.40 18.78 4.96
C ASN A 75 -5.78 17.94 6.19
N VAL A 76 -4.79 17.26 6.77
CA VAL A 76 -4.93 16.47 8.00
C VAL A 76 -5.49 17.26 9.18
N THR A 77 -5.26 18.57 9.24
CA THR A 77 -5.74 19.46 10.31
C THR A 77 -7.11 20.07 10.03
N ASN A 78 -7.59 20.02 8.78
CA ASN A 78 -8.88 20.58 8.39
C ASN A 78 -9.40 19.90 7.11
N LEU A 79 -10.21 18.86 7.30
CA LEU A 79 -10.76 18.04 6.20
C LEU A 79 -11.84 18.77 5.39
N ASP A 80 -12.43 19.83 5.96
CA ASP A 80 -13.54 20.58 5.37
C ASP A 80 -13.08 21.62 4.33
N ILE A 81 -11.78 21.91 4.24
CA ILE A 81 -11.23 22.80 3.21
C ILE A 81 -10.97 21.95 1.95
N PRO A 82 -11.67 22.22 0.84
CA PRO A 82 -11.33 21.62 -0.44
C PRO A 82 -9.96 22.12 -0.87
N ILE A 83 -9.01 21.20 -1.10
CA ILE A 83 -7.74 21.51 -1.76
C ILE A 83 -7.87 21.11 -3.23
N SER A 84 -6.99 21.63 -4.08
CA SER A 84 -6.94 21.32 -5.50
C SER A 84 -7.07 19.81 -5.77
N SER A 85 -7.90 19.48 -6.75
CA SER A 85 -7.95 18.14 -7.33
C SER A 85 -7.09 18.13 -8.59
N GLU A 86 -6.21 17.16 -8.69
CA GLU A 86 -5.40 16.92 -9.89
C GLU A 86 -5.99 15.75 -10.70
N VAL A 87 -5.82 15.82 -12.01
CA VAL A 87 -6.24 14.78 -12.94
C VAL A 87 -5.01 14.26 -13.66
N PHE A 88 -4.63 13.02 -13.39
CA PHE A 88 -3.54 12.35 -14.10
C PHE A 88 -4.12 11.53 -15.23
N LYS A 89 -3.61 11.71 -16.45
CA LYS A 89 -4.12 11.00 -17.64
C LYS A 89 -3.43 9.67 -17.88
N ASN A 90 -2.26 9.48 -17.29
CA ASN A 90 -1.43 8.30 -17.46
C ASN A 90 -0.49 8.14 -16.25
N ILE A 91 0.18 6.99 -16.20
CA ILE A 91 1.12 6.66 -15.13
C ILE A 91 2.31 7.59 -15.08
N ASP A 92 2.86 8.01 -16.21
CA ASP A 92 4.05 8.86 -16.24
C ASP A 92 3.79 10.22 -15.58
N GLU A 93 2.65 10.84 -15.87
CA GLU A 93 2.20 12.08 -15.21
C GLU A 93 2.10 11.89 -13.70
N PHE A 94 1.53 10.77 -13.26
CA PHE A 94 1.40 10.47 -11.84
C PHE A 94 2.76 10.22 -11.16
N ILE A 95 3.68 9.51 -11.82
CA ILE A 95 5.04 9.28 -11.29
C ILE A 95 5.82 10.58 -11.15
N VAL A 96 5.73 11.48 -12.15
CA VAL A 96 6.37 12.80 -12.08
C VAL A 96 5.83 13.58 -10.89
N TYR A 97 4.51 13.56 -10.69
CA TYR A 97 3.88 14.18 -9.52
C TYR A 97 4.40 13.60 -8.20
N LEU A 98 4.42 12.27 -8.05
CA LEU A 98 4.90 11.63 -6.82
C LEU A 98 6.35 11.97 -6.50
N LYS A 99 7.24 11.97 -7.50
CA LYS A 99 8.65 12.35 -7.34
C LYS A 99 8.83 13.81 -6.93
N ALA A 100 7.94 14.70 -7.36
CA ALA A 100 7.98 16.10 -6.98
C ALA A 100 7.42 16.35 -5.57
N LYS A 101 6.43 15.54 -5.15
CA LYS A 101 5.70 15.73 -3.89
C LYS A 101 6.39 15.09 -2.69
N PHE A 102 7.00 13.91 -2.87
CA PHE A 102 7.53 13.10 -1.78
C PHE A 102 9.05 12.88 -1.93
N PRO A 103 9.85 13.12 -0.88
CA PRO A 103 11.21 12.61 -0.84
C PRO A 103 11.16 11.08 -0.78
N PHE A 104 11.68 10.42 -1.81
CA PHE A 104 11.60 8.97 -1.94
C PHE A 104 12.89 8.29 -1.47
N HIS A 105 12.78 7.39 -0.50
CA HIS A 105 13.89 6.65 0.12
C HIS A 105 13.88 5.15 -0.19
N GLY A 106 12.83 4.64 -0.85
CA GLY A 106 12.77 3.28 -1.35
C GLY A 106 11.69 2.40 -0.72
N THR A 107 10.84 2.94 0.16
CA THR A 107 9.81 2.16 0.87
C THR A 107 8.41 2.52 0.39
N ILE A 108 7.68 1.53 -0.11
CA ILE A 108 6.30 1.71 -0.56
C ILE A 108 5.42 0.68 0.12
N GLY A 109 4.30 1.18 0.67
CA GLY A 109 3.27 0.36 1.30
C GLY A 109 2.02 0.25 0.43
N VAL A 110 1.37 -0.91 0.49
CA VAL A 110 0.02 -1.16 -0.04
C VAL A 110 -0.83 -1.70 1.09
N LEU A 111 -1.88 -1.00 1.47
CA LEU A 111 -2.86 -1.47 2.43
C LEU A 111 -4.14 -1.87 1.71
N ILE A 112 -4.55 -3.13 1.89
CA ILE A 112 -5.85 -3.61 1.40
C ILE A 112 -6.82 -3.61 2.58
N GLY A 113 -7.83 -2.75 2.51
CA GLY A 113 -8.87 -2.64 3.53
C GLY A 113 -9.78 -3.86 3.56
N GLU A 114 -10.25 -4.27 4.73
CA GLU A 114 -11.16 -5.41 4.93
C GLU A 114 -12.43 -5.27 4.07
N ASN A 115 -12.92 -4.04 3.93
CA ASN A 115 -14.15 -3.75 3.20
C ASN A 115 -13.99 -3.86 1.67
N THR A 116 -12.78 -3.99 1.12
CA THR A 116 -12.63 -4.21 -0.33
C THR A 116 -13.24 -5.54 -0.77
N SER A 117 -13.37 -6.51 0.14
CA SER A 117 -14.06 -7.78 -0.11
C SER A 117 -15.55 -7.63 -0.42
N THR A 118 -16.14 -6.49 -0.05
CA THR A 118 -17.55 -6.18 -0.36
C THR A 118 -17.74 -5.70 -1.80
N ASP A 119 -16.65 -5.31 -2.46
CA ASP A 119 -16.66 -4.91 -3.85
C ASP A 119 -16.39 -6.11 -4.77
N THR A 120 -17.45 -6.59 -5.44
CA THR A 120 -17.35 -7.72 -6.37
C THR A 120 -16.46 -7.47 -7.59
N LYS A 121 -16.13 -6.20 -7.89
CA LYS A 121 -15.30 -5.82 -9.04
C LYS A 121 -13.83 -5.61 -8.65
N PHE A 122 -13.51 -5.58 -7.35
CA PHE A 122 -12.15 -5.37 -6.89
C PHE A 122 -11.29 -6.62 -7.07
N ASN A 123 -10.20 -6.48 -7.83
CA ASN A 123 -9.16 -7.50 -7.94
C ASN A 123 -7.92 -7.06 -7.15
N LYS A 124 -7.67 -7.74 -6.03
CA LYS A 124 -6.52 -7.49 -5.14
C LYS A 124 -5.19 -7.63 -5.87
N ASP A 125 -5.01 -8.69 -6.65
CA ASP A 125 -3.73 -9.00 -7.29
C ASP A 125 -3.40 -7.98 -8.38
N GLU A 126 -4.42 -7.53 -9.11
CA GLU A 126 -4.31 -6.48 -10.10
C GLU A 126 -3.98 -5.12 -9.48
N ALA A 127 -4.61 -4.78 -8.34
CA ALA A 127 -4.29 -3.58 -7.57
C ALA A 127 -2.83 -3.60 -7.09
N ILE A 128 -2.38 -4.71 -6.50
CA ILE A 128 -1.00 -4.88 -6.06
C ILE A 128 -0.03 -4.77 -7.25
N SER A 129 -0.34 -5.41 -8.38
CA SER A 129 0.49 -5.35 -9.60
C SER A 129 0.69 -3.91 -10.08
N ARG A 130 -0.37 -3.09 -10.08
CA ARG A 130 -0.28 -1.67 -10.45
C ARG A 130 0.61 -0.88 -9.50
N VAL A 131 0.49 -1.10 -8.19
CA VAL A 131 1.39 -0.41 -7.25
C VAL A 131 2.83 -0.88 -7.42
N LYS A 132 3.07 -2.16 -7.76
CA LYS A 132 4.42 -2.65 -8.10
C LYS A 132 5.02 -1.91 -9.30
N GLU A 133 4.23 -1.62 -10.34
CA GLU A 133 4.68 -0.84 -11.49
C GLU A 133 5.04 0.61 -11.11
N ILE A 134 4.22 1.23 -10.26
CA ILE A 134 4.49 2.55 -9.70
C ILE A 134 5.79 2.52 -8.88
N ALA A 135 5.92 1.51 -8.03
CA ALA A 135 7.07 1.35 -7.15
C ALA A 135 8.37 1.15 -7.93
N LYS A 136 8.37 0.33 -8.97
CA LYS A 136 9.51 0.16 -9.89
C LYS A 136 9.89 1.48 -10.57
N SER A 137 8.89 2.24 -11.03
CA SER A 137 9.10 3.54 -11.69
C SER A 137 9.65 4.63 -10.74
N LEU A 138 9.38 4.50 -9.44
CA LEU A 138 9.97 5.34 -8.39
C LEU A 138 11.38 4.89 -7.98
N GLY A 139 11.79 3.66 -8.32
CA GLY A 139 13.09 3.09 -7.94
C GLY A 139 13.05 2.33 -6.61
N ALA A 140 11.89 1.86 -6.18
CA ALA A 140 11.75 0.99 -5.02
C ALA A 140 12.34 -0.39 -5.32
N ASN A 141 12.99 -1.00 -4.33
CA ASN A 141 13.48 -2.39 -4.43
C ASN A 141 12.51 -3.39 -3.80
N GLN A 142 11.62 -2.92 -2.94
CA GLN A 142 10.66 -3.75 -2.22
C GLN A 142 9.34 -3.01 -2.04
N ILE A 143 8.29 -3.79 -1.86
CA ILE A 143 6.95 -3.33 -1.53
C ILE A 143 6.46 -4.07 -0.29
N PHE A 144 5.83 -3.33 0.61
CA PHE A 144 5.18 -3.87 1.79
C PHE A 144 3.68 -3.96 1.53
N ILE A 145 3.11 -5.15 1.69
CA ILE A 145 1.69 -5.40 1.49
C ILE A 145 1.08 -5.68 2.86
N PHE A 146 0.18 -4.81 3.27
CA PHE A 146 -0.53 -4.84 4.52
C PHE A 146 -1.98 -5.26 4.30
N ALA A 147 -2.53 -5.95 5.30
CA ALA A 147 -3.97 -6.16 5.40
C ALA A 147 -4.45 -5.59 6.73
N ASP A 148 -5.61 -4.93 6.73
CA ASP A 148 -6.28 -4.52 7.95
C ASP A 148 -7.49 -5.39 8.29
N LYS A 149 -7.92 -5.27 9.53
CA LYS A 149 -9.20 -5.75 10.05
C LYS A 149 -9.64 -4.82 11.15
N ASN A 150 -10.89 -4.32 11.10
CA ASN A 150 -11.40 -3.33 12.06
C ASN A 150 -10.48 -2.10 12.23
N ALA A 151 -9.97 -1.54 11.13
CA ALA A 151 -9.03 -0.41 11.13
C ALA A 151 -7.68 -0.67 11.84
N GLU A 152 -7.32 -1.93 12.04
CA GLU A 152 -6.01 -2.32 12.57
C GLU A 152 -5.26 -3.16 11.54
N ILE A 153 -4.01 -2.83 11.26
CA ILE A 153 -3.14 -3.69 10.45
C ILE A 153 -2.90 -4.99 11.20
N ILE A 154 -3.22 -6.12 10.56
CA ILE A 154 -3.14 -7.46 11.17
C ILE A 154 -2.02 -8.32 10.57
N SER A 155 -1.53 -7.99 9.38
CA SER A 155 -0.48 -8.74 8.71
C SER A 155 0.31 -7.87 7.74
N MET A 156 1.55 -8.28 7.50
CA MET A 156 2.46 -7.69 6.52
C MET A 156 3.13 -8.80 5.71
N THR A 157 3.23 -8.59 4.40
CA THR A 157 4.05 -9.37 3.47
C THR A 157 5.04 -8.43 2.80
N VAL A 158 6.29 -8.85 2.64
CA VAL A 158 7.30 -8.08 1.91
C VAL A 158 7.58 -8.79 0.60
N GLU A 159 7.55 -8.04 -0.50
CA GLU A 159 7.87 -8.57 -1.82
C GLU A 159 8.96 -7.74 -2.48
N SER A 160 9.92 -8.42 -3.11
CA SER A 160 10.92 -7.78 -3.98
C SER A 160 10.31 -7.39 -5.31
N LEU A 161 10.77 -6.27 -5.88
CA LEU A 161 10.28 -5.71 -7.14
C LEU A 161 11.15 -6.11 -8.33
#